data_AF-A0A5R9DTH5-F1
#
_entry.id   AF-A0A5R9DTH5-F1
#
_cell.length_a   1.000
_cell.length_b   1.000
_cell.length_c   1.000
_cell.angle_alpha   90.00
_cell.angle_beta   90.00
_cell.angle_gamma   90.00
#
_symmetry.space_group_name_H-M   'P 1'
#
loop_
_entity.id
_entity.type
_entity.pdbx_description
1 polymer ?
#
loop_
_entity_poly.entity_id
_entity_poly.type
_entity_poly.pdbx_seq_one_letter_code
_entity_poly.pdbx_strand_id
1 'polypeptide(L)'
;MASPRPATSATSPDAVGRIDGRVPDGATEITTGQANRVWYIGGREPYVLKHYRDPARAANEAAALTLLTHHRAPGPRLLDALGGAAGLDRAERRPGRARTRRTVSR
;
A
#
# COMPACT_ATOMS: atom_id res chain seq x y z
N MET A 1 9.98 -53.66 13.24
CA MET A 1 8.65 -53.04 13.08
C MET A 1 8.82 -51.56 13.38
N ALA A 2 8.71 -50.69 12.38
CA ALA A 2 8.90 -49.25 12.55
C ALA A 2 7.53 -48.54 12.57
N SER A 3 7.23 -47.83 13.64
CA SER A 3 6.02 -47.02 13.77
C SER A 3 6.00 -45.89 12.74
N PRO A 4 4.89 -45.63 12.03
CA PRO A 4 4.79 -44.44 11.20
C PRO A 4 4.55 -43.22 12.09
N ARG A 5 5.36 -42.17 11.88
CA ARG A 5 5.15 -40.85 12.50
C ARG A 5 3.88 -40.21 11.90
N PRO A 6 3.08 -39.46 12.69
CA PRO A 6 1.95 -38.72 12.14
C PRO A 6 2.46 -37.68 11.14
N ALA A 7 1.90 -37.68 9.94
CA ALA A 7 2.07 -36.60 9.00
C ALA A 7 1.44 -35.34 9.60
N THR A 8 2.26 -34.45 10.16
CA THR A 8 1.84 -33.07 10.40
C THR A 8 1.46 -32.49 9.06
N SER A 9 0.15 -32.34 8.82
CA SER A 9 -0.39 -31.54 7.74
C SER A 9 0.13 -30.12 7.92
N ALA A 10 1.21 -29.79 7.19
CA ALA A 10 1.52 -28.41 6.91
C ALA A 10 0.37 -27.91 6.04
N THR A 11 -0.51 -27.09 6.61
CA THR A 11 -1.41 -26.26 5.83
C THR A 11 -0.52 -25.45 4.90
N SER A 12 -0.49 -25.87 3.64
CA SER A 12 0.14 -25.17 2.54
C SER A 12 -0.37 -23.71 2.59
N PRO A 13 0.51 -22.69 2.62
CA PRO A 13 0.07 -21.33 2.34
C PRO A 13 -0.18 -21.25 0.83
N ASP A 14 -1.27 -21.88 0.38
CA ASP A 14 -1.80 -21.69 -0.95
C ASP A 14 -2.55 -20.37 -1.00
N ALA A 15 -2.30 -19.67 -2.10
CA ALA A 15 -2.61 -18.28 -2.38
C ALA A 15 -1.73 -17.28 -1.61
N VAL A 16 -1.21 -16.31 -2.37
CA VAL A 16 -0.98 -14.96 -1.85
C VAL A 16 -2.34 -14.53 -1.28
N GLY A 17 -2.59 -14.88 -0.01
CA GLY A 17 -3.83 -14.55 0.68
C GLY A 17 -4.02 -13.06 0.51
N ARG A 18 -5.19 -12.68 0.02
CA ARG A 18 -5.58 -11.28 -0.21
C ARG A 18 -4.92 -10.39 0.84
N ILE A 19 -4.03 -9.49 0.42
CA ILE A 19 -3.29 -8.61 1.33
C ILE A 19 -4.32 -7.63 1.91
N ASP A 20 -4.91 -8.00 3.04
CA ASP A 20 -6.01 -7.28 3.68
C ASP A 20 -5.53 -6.20 4.65
N GLY A 21 -4.22 -5.93 4.65
CA GLY A 21 -3.57 -4.90 5.45
C GLY A 21 -3.45 -5.24 6.94
N ARG A 22 -3.90 -6.44 7.36
CA ARG A 22 -3.68 -6.93 8.72
C ARG A 22 -2.23 -7.39 8.88
N VAL A 23 -1.72 -7.28 10.10
CA VAL A 23 -0.40 -7.82 10.47
C VAL A 23 -0.59 -9.31 10.80
N PRO A 24 -0.02 -10.24 10.02
CA PRO A 24 -0.15 -11.67 10.29
C PRO A 24 0.72 -12.12 11.48
N ASP A 25 0.39 -13.29 12.04
CA ASP A 25 1.20 -13.92 13.07
C ASP A 25 2.60 -14.26 12.51
N GLY A 26 3.64 -14.03 13.30
CA GLY A 26 5.03 -14.21 12.89
C GLY A 26 5.62 -13.05 12.06
N ALA A 27 4.88 -11.94 11.90
CA ALA A 27 5.42 -10.70 11.36
C ALA A 27 6.52 -10.12 12.28
N THR A 28 7.61 -9.67 11.68
CA THR A 28 8.70 -9.01 12.41
C THR A 28 8.53 -7.50 12.30
N GLU A 29 8.23 -6.82 13.41
CA GLU A 29 8.24 -5.35 13.41
C GLU A 29 9.66 -4.84 13.20
N ILE A 30 9.84 -3.96 12.21
CA ILE A 30 11.11 -3.31 11.91
C ILE A 30 10.99 -1.86 12.37
N THR A 31 11.72 -1.52 13.41
CA THR A 31 11.84 -0.15 13.89
C THR A 31 12.76 0.64 12.96
N THR A 32 12.18 1.53 12.15
CA THR A 32 12.95 2.35 11.19
C THR A 32 13.24 3.77 11.70
N GLY A 33 12.81 4.11 12.91
CA GLY A 33 12.88 5.50 13.42
C GLY A 33 11.96 6.47 12.65
N GLN A 34 11.07 5.96 11.80
CA GLN A 34 10.14 6.74 11.00
C GLN A 34 8.77 6.88 11.68
N ALA A 35 7.97 7.84 11.23
CA ALA A 35 6.62 8.09 11.75
C ALA A 35 5.57 7.02 11.38
N ASN A 36 5.98 5.92 10.73
CA ASN A 36 5.14 4.79 10.33
C ASN A 36 5.65 3.52 11.02
N ARG A 37 4.71 2.64 11.39
CA ARG A 37 5.05 1.28 11.85
C ARG A 37 5.25 0.39 10.63
N VAL A 38 6.28 -0.44 10.68
CA VAL A 38 6.70 -1.25 9.54
C VAL A 38 6.90 -2.68 10.00
N TRP A 39 6.39 -3.63 9.24
CA TRP A 39 6.57 -5.05 9.49
C TRP A 39 7.14 -5.73 8.25
N TYR A 40 8.07 -6.65 8.48
CA TYR A 40 8.49 -7.62 7.48
C TYR A 40 7.67 -8.89 7.63
N ILE A 41 7.04 -9.28 6.52
CA ILE A 41 6.27 -10.51 6.42
C ILE A 41 7.09 -11.51 5.62
N GLY A 42 7.56 -12.56 6.28
CA GLY A 42 8.31 -13.65 5.65
C GLY A 42 7.40 -14.62 4.89
N GLY A 43 8.00 -15.63 4.24
CA GLY A 43 7.28 -16.67 3.50
C GLY A 43 7.85 -16.88 2.11
N ARG A 44 7.06 -17.51 1.24
CA ARG A 44 7.45 -17.79 -0.16
C ARG A 44 7.66 -16.52 -0.97
N GLU A 45 6.83 -15.51 -0.74
CA GLU A 45 6.93 -14.17 -1.31
C GLU A 45 6.99 -13.15 -0.18
N PRO A 46 8.18 -12.78 0.30
CA PRO A 46 8.31 -11.86 1.41
C PRO A 46 7.94 -10.44 1.00
N TYR A 47 7.29 -9.70 1.89
CA TYR A 47 6.88 -8.32 1.65
C TYR A 47 6.97 -7.45 2.90
N VAL A 48 6.86 -6.14 2.69
CA VAL A 48 6.86 -5.14 3.75
C VAL A 48 5.47 -4.53 3.86
N LEU A 49 4.89 -4.57 5.06
CA LEU A 49 3.65 -3.87 5.40
C LEU A 49 3.99 -2.58 6.13
N LYS A 50 3.44 -1.45 5.68
CA LYS A 50 3.63 -0.15 6.33
C LYS A 50 2.28 0.41 6.77
N HIS A 51 2.14 0.72 8.06
CA HIS A 51 0.97 1.44 8.59
C HIS A 51 1.32 2.89 8.88
N TYR A 52 0.52 3.78 8.32
CA TYR A 52 0.60 5.22 8.51
C TYR A 52 -0.51 5.67 9.44
N ARG A 53 -0.20 6.59 10.34
CA ARG A 53 -1.23 7.33 11.08
C ARG A 53 -1.96 8.34 10.20
N ASP A 54 -1.27 8.88 9.19
CA ASP A 54 -1.80 9.85 8.25
C ASP A 54 -2.16 9.18 6.91
N PRO A 55 -3.44 9.17 6.51
CA PRO A 55 -3.88 8.60 5.23
C PRO A 55 -3.32 9.34 4.01
N ALA A 56 -3.06 10.65 4.10
CA ALA A 56 -2.48 11.40 2.99
C ALA A 56 -1.03 10.95 2.72
N ARG A 57 -0.28 10.67 3.79
CA ARG A 57 1.07 10.10 3.68
C ARG A 57 1.06 8.73 3.02
N ALA A 58 0.10 7.87 3.37
CA ALA A 58 -0.07 6.57 2.72
C ALA A 58 -0.39 6.69 1.22
N ALA A 59 -1.31 7.59 0.85
CA ALA A 59 -1.70 7.81 -0.54
C ALA A 59 -0.53 8.35 -1.39
N ASN A 60 0.25 9.29 -0.85
CA ASN A 60 1.42 9.84 -1.55
C ASN A 60 2.48 8.77 -1.82
N GLU A 61 2.75 7.88 -0.85
CA GLU A 61 3.70 6.81 -1.06
C GLU A 61 3.19 5.77 -2.08
N ALA A 62 1.90 5.40 -2.01
CA ALA A 62 1.30 4.52 -3.01
C ALA A 62 1.37 5.09 -4.43
N ALA A 63 1.11 6.40 -4.59
CA ALA A 63 1.24 7.10 -5.86
C ALA A 63 2.69 7.09 -6.36
N ALA A 64 3.67 7.36 -5.49
CA ALA A 64 5.09 7.33 -5.84
C ALA A 64 5.54 5.94 -6.31
N LEU A 65 5.17 4.88 -5.59
CA LEU A 65 5.49 3.49 -5.97
C LEU A 65 4.82 3.07 -7.30
N THR A 66 3.60 3.56 -7.54
CA THR A 66 2.90 3.36 -8.82
C THR A 66 3.66 4.03 -9.96
N LEU A 67 4.14 5.27 -9.76
CA LEU A 67 4.95 5.98 -10.76
C LEU A 67 6.28 5.28 -11.04
N LEU A 68 7.00 4.81 -10.01
CA LEU A 68 8.25 4.06 -10.20
C LEU A 68 8.01 2.79 -11.03
N THR A 69 6.93 2.06 -10.74
CA THR A 69 6.55 0.87 -11.49
C THR A 69 6.20 1.22 -12.94
N HIS A 70 5.41 2.29 -13.15
CA HIS A 70 5.01 2.75 -14.48
C HIS A 70 6.22 3.12 -15.36
N HIS A 71 7.20 3.80 -14.76
CA HIS A 71 8.43 4.21 -15.46
C HIS A 71 9.52 3.13 -15.48
N ARG A 72 9.25 1.92 -14.96
CA ARG A 72 10.22 0.82 -14.82
C ARG A 72 11.52 1.26 -14.13
N ALA A 73 11.40 2.22 -13.22
CA ALA A 73 12.53 2.68 -12.42
C ALA A 73 12.91 1.61 -11.39
N PRO A 74 14.18 1.48 -11.02
CA PRO A 74 14.60 0.57 -9.95
C PRO A 74 13.94 1.00 -8.63
N GLY A 75 13.30 0.05 -7.94
CA GLY A 75 12.66 0.34 -6.65
C GLY A 75 11.71 -0.76 -6.18
N PRO A 76 11.18 -0.60 -4.95
CA PRO A 76 10.15 -1.50 -4.43
C PRO A 76 8.86 -1.38 -5.25
N ARG A 77 8.20 -2.52 -5.48
CA ARG A 77 6.91 -2.58 -6.14
C ARG A 77 5.80 -2.49 -5.12
N LEU A 78 4.76 -1.70 -5.43
CA LEU A 78 3.52 -1.72 -4.66
C LEU A 78 2.76 -3.02 -4.94
N LEU A 79 2.44 -3.79 -3.89
CA LEU A 79 1.64 -5.00 -3.99
C LEU A 79 0.15 -4.71 -3.81
N ASP A 80 -0.20 -3.98 -2.76
CA ASP A 80 -1.56 -3.53 -2.47
C ASP A 80 -1.52 -2.24 -1.63
N ALA A 81 -2.59 -1.45 -1.67
CA ALA A 81 -2.76 -0.25 -0.87
C ALA A 81 -4.21 -0.15 -0.38
N LEU A 82 -4.41 -0.35 0.92
CA LEU A 82 -5.70 -0.18 1.57
C LEU A 82 -5.78 1.23 2.15
N GLY A 83 -6.39 2.13 1.39
CA GLY A 83 -6.74 3.48 1.82
C GLY A 83 -8.14 3.81 1.30
N GLY A 84 -9.01 4.29 2.18
CA GLY A 84 -10.42 4.56 1.88
C GLY A 84 -10.59 5.44 0.64
N ALA A 85 -10.88 4.80 -0.50
CA ALA A 85 -11.20 5.45 -1.75
C ALA A 85 -12.63 6.02 -1.74
N ALA A 86 -12.97 6.80 -0.72
CA ALA A 86 -14.12 7.70 -0.73
C ALA A 86 -13.57 9.13 -0.69
N GLY A 87 -13.11 9.63 -1.85
CA GLY A 87 -12.66 11.03 -1.89
C GLY A 87 -12.03 11.53 -3.20
N LEU A 88 -11.61 10.68 -4.13
CA LEU A 88 -11.04 11.15 -5.41
C LEU A 88 -11.99 11.04 -6.61
N ASP A 89 -13.23 10.58 -6.42
CA ASP A 89 -14.25 10.50 -7.48
C ASP A 89 -15.43 11.48 -7.31
N ARG A 90 -15.28 12.53 -6.49
CA ARG A 90 -16.29 13.60 -6.38
C ARG A 90 -15.68 14.99 -6.13
N ALA A 91 -14.64 15.35 -6.87
CA ALA A 91 -14.37 16.75 -7.15
C ALA A 91 -14.91 17.05 -8.55
N GLU A 92 -16.18 17.47 -8.55
CA GLU A 92 -16.97 17.97 -9.67
C GLU A 92 -16.14 18.54 -10.83
N ARG A 93 -16.40 17.97 -12.01
CA ARG A 93 -16.55 18.76 -13.23
C ARG A 93 -17.45 19.96 -12.93
N ARG A 94 -16.87 21.15 -12.74
CA ARG A 94 -17.58 22.41 -12.93
C ARG A 94 -17.13 23.06 -14.23
N PRO A 95 -18.03 23.22 -15.22
CA PRO A 95 -17.75 24.02 -16.40
C PRO A 95 -17.89 25.51 -16.04
N GLY A 96 -16.87 26.30 -16.41
CA GLY A 96 -16.97 27.73 -16.77
C GLY A 96 -17.44 28.73 -15.71
N ARG A 97 -16.57 29.67 -15.33
CA ARG A 97 -16.93 31.09 -15.34
C ARG A 97 -15.74 32.06 -15.37
N ALA A 98 -15.75 32.85 -16.44
CA ALA A 98 -15.32 34.25 -16.59
C ALA A 98 -13.91 34.68 -16.14
N ARG A 99 -13.04 34.87 -17.14
CA ARG A 99 -11.94 35.84 -17.09
C ARG A 99 -12.50 37.24 -16.82
N THR A 100 -12.24 37.79 -15.64
CA THR A 100 -12.48 39.22 -15.39
C THR A 100 -11.39 40.00 -16.13
N ARG A 101 -11.78 40.65 -17.24
CA ARG A 101 -10.97 41.69 -17.88
C ARG A 101 -10.81 42.83 -16.88
N ARG A 102 -9.56 43.10 -16.49
CA ARG A 102 -9.21 44.27 -15.70
C ARG A 102 -9.09 45.45 -16.67
N THR A 103 -10.11 46.29 -16.71
CA THR A 103 -10.11 47.56 -17.45
C THR A 103 -9.14 48.52 -16.76
N VAL A 104 -8.16 49.04 -17.50
CA VAL A 104 -7.32 50.16 -17.08
C VAL A 104 -8.02 51.42 -17.58
N SER A 105 -8.50 52.28 -16.68
CA SER A 105 -8.97 53.61 -17.03
C SER A 105 -7.79 54.59 -17.04
N ARG A 106 -7.88 55.52 -17.99
CA ARG A 106 -6.89 56.54 -18.38
C ARG A 106 -6.59 57.54 -17.29
#